data_AF-A0A846E725-F1
#
_entry.id   AF-A0A846E725-F1
#
_cell.length_a   1.000
_cell.length_b   1.000
_cell.length_c   1.000
_cell.angle_alpha   90.00
_cell.angle_beta   90.00
_cell.angle_gamma   90.00
#
_symmetry.space_group_name_H-M   'P 1'
#
loop_
_entity.id
_entity.type
_entity.pdbx_description
1 polymer ?
#
loop_
_entity_poly.entity_id
_entity_poly.type
_entity_poly.pdbx_seq_one_letter_code
_entity_poly.pdbx_strand_id
1 'polypeptide(L)'
;MQRLSLLTLTSLILSLTFPPAFAHESGHSHPPEGHSHGSHAHSVLEIPSGSPVPSVNLKIHPDAMRGWNLEVQVSNFQFAPERINTQSIPTEGHAHLYINGQKMGRLYSSWYHLEALPPGRHEIKVTLNANGHEDLYHNGQPIAATQILEVPVTNH
;
A
#
# COMPACT_ATOMS: atom_id res chain seq x y z
N MET A 1 67.39 -48.16 5.07
CA MET A 1 66.08 -48.29 5.72
C MET A 1 66.29 -48.74 7.16
N GLN A 2 66.30 -47.77 8.09
CA GLN A 2 66.42 -47.89 9.56
C GLN A 2 65.07 -47.43 10.13
N ARG A 3 64.38 -48.23 10.96
CA ARG A 3 64.46 -48.34 12.42
C ARG A 3 63.89 -47.14 13.19
N LEU A 4 63.25 -47.49 14.32
CA LEU A 4 62.82 -46.70 15.50
C LEU A 4 61.43 -46.03 15.40
N SER A 5 60.42 -46.46 16.18
CA SER A 5 60.18 -46.25 17.64
C SER A 5 59.14 -45.11 17.82
N LEU A 6 58.25 -45.01 18.81
CA LEU A 6 57.99 -45.70 20.07
C LEU A 6 56.57 -45.26 20.55
N LEU A 7 55.91 -46.10 21.35
CA LEU A 7 55.05 -45.79 22.52
C LEU A 7 53.96 -44.68 22.42
N THR A 8 52.70 -45.05 22.65
CA THR A 8 52.06 -44.92 23.99
C THR A 8 50.65 -45.53 24.01
N LEU A 9 50.28 -46.02 25.19
CA LEU A 9 49.08 -46.73 25.60
C LEU A 9 48.02 -45.70 26.05
N THR A 10 46.73 -45.87 25.73
CA THR A 10 45.63 -46.06 26.73
C THR A 10 44.22 -45.83 26.16
N SER A 11 43.32 -46.62 26.75
CA SER A 11 41.87 -46.45 26.92
C SER A 11 40.91 -46.68 25.76
N LEU A 12 40.41 -47.91 25.81
CA LEU A 12 39.12 -48.43 25.36
C LEU A 12 37.94 -47.65 25.97
N ILE A 13 37.03 -47.12 25.14
CA ILE A 13 35.59 -47.20 25.39
C ILE A 13 34.88 -47.50 24.06
N LEU A 14 34.17 -48.63 24.08
CA LEU A 14 33.36 -49.22 23.03
C LEU A 14 31.93 -48.65 23.10
N SER A 15 31.43 -48.13 21.99
CA SER A 15 30.06 -48.44 21.54
C SER A 15 29.83 -47.95 20.11
N LEU A 16 29.69 -48.92 19.21
CA LEU A 16 29.23 -48.74 17.83
C LEU A 16 27.76 -48.33 17.80
N THR A 17 27.46 -47.24 17.08
CA THR A 17 26.22 -47.12 16.29
C THR A 17 26.50 -46.23 15.07
N PHE A 18 26.34 -46.78 13.86
CA PHE A 18 26.23 -46.11 12.56
C PHE A 18 24.85 -46.51 11.98
N PRO A 19 24.27 -45.86 10.95
CA PRO A 19 24.48 -44.53 10.33
C PRO A 19 23.10 -43.75 10.29
N PRO A 20 22.82 -42.66 9.54
CA PRO A 20 23.01 -42.49 8.10
C PRO A 20 23.73 -41.20 7.70
N ALA A 21 24.34 -41.21 6.51
CA ALA A 21 24.71 -40.01 5.80
C ALA A 21 23.44 -39.17 5.52
N PHE A 22 23.42 -37.92 5.99
CA PHE A 22 22.48 -36.92 5.51
C PHE A 22 23.24 -35.71 5.00
N ALA A 23 22.85 -35.33 3.79
CA ALA A 23 23.38 -34.27 2.99
C ALA A 23 23.21 -32.91 3.65
N HIS A 24 24.08 -32.00 3.23
CA HIS A 24 23.96 -30.58 3.46
C HIS A 24 22.74 -30.06 2.68
N GLU A 25 21.67 -29.69 3.37
CA GLU A 25 20.67 -28.75 2.84
C GLU A 25 20.38 -27.68 3.90
N SER A 26 20.66 -26.45 3.50
CA SER A 26 20.37 -25.21 4.22
C SER A 26 18.86 -25.01 4.32
N GLY A 27 18.27 -25.48 5.42
CA GLY A 27 16.91 -25.13 5.82
C GLY A 27 16.87 -23.73 6.41
N HIS A 28 16.54 -22.73 5.59
CA HIS A 28 16.16 -21.40 6.08
C HIS A 28 14.78 -21.49 6.72
N SER A 29 14.76 -21.46 8.05
CA SER A 29 13.56 -21.31 8.87
C SER A 29 12.98 -19.90 8.71
N HIS A 30 11.92 -19.78 7.92
CA HIS A 30 11.04 -18.61 7.95
C HIS A 30 10.28 -18.58 9.29
N PRO A 31 10.37 -17.50 10.09
CA PRO A 31 9.45 -17.31 11.21
C PRO A 31 8.03 -17.01 10.68
N PRO A 32 6.97 -17.33 11.43
CA PRO A 32 5.60 -17.11 10.99
C PRO A 32 5.34 -15.60 10.89
N GLU A 33 5.04 -15.12 9.70
CA GLU A 33 4.50 -13.78 9.47
C GLU A 33 3.18 -13.65 10.24
N GLY A 34 3.19 -12.87 11.31
CA GLY A 34 1.98 -12.39 11.93
C GLY A 34 1.23 -11.53 10.93
N HIS A 35 0.13 -12.05 10.39
CA HIS A 35 -0.88 -11.24 9.73
C HIS A 35 -1.53 -10.32 10.76
N SER A 36 -0.87 -9.20 11.03
CA SER A 36 -1.53 -8.03 11.60
C SER A 36 -2.44 -7.49 10.50
N HIS A 37 -3.73 -7.82 10.58
CA HIS A 37 -4.76 -6.96 10.00
C HIS A 37 -4.76 -5.66 10.80
N GLY A 38 -3.75 -4.83 10.52
CA GLY A 38 -3.63 -3.50 11.09
C GLY A 38 -4.78 -2.66 10.56
N SER A 39 -5.69 -2.28 11.43
CA SER A 39 -6.51 -1.09 11.24
C SER A 39 -5.57 0.06 10.89
N HIS A 40 -5.45 0.39 9.62
CA HIS A 40 -4.62 1.48 9.12
C HIS A 40 -5.25 2.81 9.57
N ALA A 41 -5.04 3.18 10.83
CA ALA A 41 -5.27 4.54 11.28
C ALA A 41 -4.26 5.42 10.54
N HIS A 42 -4.70 6.00 9.42
CA HIS A 42 -3.93 7.01 8.72
C HIS A 42 -3.78 8.22 9.66
N SER A 43 -2.57 8.76 9.74
CA SER A 43 -2.32 10.02 10.44
C SER A 43 -3.21 11.12 9.83
N VAL A 44 -3.62 12.08 10.65
CA VAL A 44 -4.49 13.18 10.23
C VAL A 44 -3.71 14.48 10.32
N LEU A 45 -3.87 15.33 9.30
CA LEU A 45 -3.42 16.72 9.32
C LEU A 45 -4.64 17.64 9.32
N GLU A 46 -4.95 18.19 10.49
CA GLU A 46 -6.01 19.18 10.64
C GLU A 46 -5.53 20.54 10.08
N ILE A 47 -6.33 21.11 9.18
CA ILE A 47 -6.09 22.40 8.57
C ILE A 47 -6.48 23.50 9.57
N PRO A 48 -5.54 24.38 9.99
CA PRO A 48 -5.84 25.43 10.95
C PRO A 48 -6.87 26.43 10.41
N SER A 49 -7.78 26.89 11.28
CA SER A 49 -8.73 27.95 10.94
C SER A 49 -8.01 29.20 10.41
N GLY A 50 -8.56 29.80 9.35
CA GLY A 50 -7.96 30.96 8.68
C GLY A 50 -6.93 30.61 7.59
N SER A 51 -6.59 29.33 7.41
CA SER A 51 -5.81 28.87 6.26
C SER A 51 -6.72 28.68 5.03
N PRO A 52 -6.20 28.77 3.79
CA PRO A 52 -6.92 28.31 2.61
C PRO A 52 -7.27 26.83 2.78
N VAL A 53 -8.57 26.51 2.75
CA VAL A 53 -9.07 25.14 2.95
C VAL A 53 -9.14 24.44 1.58
N PRO A 54 -8.37 23.36 1.36
CA PRO A 54 -8.53 22.47 0.22
C PRO A 54 -9.97 21.99 0.04
N SER A 55 -10.40 21.87 -1.21
CA SER A 55 -11.62 21.16 -1.55
C SER A 55 -11.37 20.20 -2.70
N VAL A 56 -12.17 19.15 -2.78
CA VAL A 56 -12.15 18.21 -3.90
C VAL A 56 -13.58 17.93 -4.38
N ASN A 57 -13.72 17.79 -5.68
CA ASN A 57 -14.90 17.26 -6.35
C ASN A 57 -14.45 16.16 -7.33
N LEU A 58 -15.34 15.21 -7.59
CA LEU A 58 -15.07 14.08 -8.47
C LEU A 58 -16.12 14.04 -9.58
N LYS A 59 -15.67 14.01 -10.83
CA LYS A 59 -16.51 13.67 -11.98
C LYS A 59 -16.05 12.37 -12.60
N ILE A 60 -16.99 11.65 -13.18
CA ILE A 60 -16.76 10.35 -13.82
C ILE A 60 -17.29 10.46 -15.23
N HIS A 61 -16.42 10.21 -16.20
CA HIS A 61 -16.73 10.28 -17.62
C HIS A 61 -16.57 8.89 -18.24
N PRO A 62 -17.50 8.42 -19.09
CA PRO A 62 -17.26 7.18 -19.84
C PRO A 62 -16.05 7.38 -20.76
N ASP A 63 -15.16 6.39 -20.80
CA ASP A 63 -14.09 6.37 -21.78
C ASP A 63 -14.61 5.80 -23.10
N ALA A 64 -14.20 6.41 -24.23
CA ALA A 64 -14.69 6.04 -25.55
C ALA A 64 -14.25 4.64 -26.01
N MET A 65 -13.14 4.12 -25.47
CA MET A 65 -12.65 2.78 -25.78
C MET A 65 -13.11 1.78 -24.72
N ARG A 66 -12.81 2.04 -23.45
CA ARG A 66 -13.14 1.14 -22.34
C ARG A 66 -12.94 1.81 -20.99
N GLY A 67 -13.86 1.59 -20.05
CA GLY A 67 -13.71 2.06 -18.68
C GLY A 67 -14.19 3.50 -18.51
N TRP A 68 -13.54 4.23 -17.62
CA TRP A 68 -13.98 5.55 -17.17
C TRP A 68 -12.79 6.47 -16.94
N ASN A 69 -12.95 7.76 -17.25
CA ASN A 69 -11.98 8.79 -16.91
C ASN A 69 -12.50 9.54 -15.68
N LEU A 70 -11.77 9.46 -14.58
CA LEU A 70 -12.02 10.21 -13.37
C LEU A 70 -11.37 11.59 -13.48
N GLU A 71 -12.14 12.63 -13.22
CA GLU A 71 -11.66 14.00 -13.13
C GLU A 71 -11.76 14.48 -11.68
N VAL A 72 -10.61 14.60 -11.04
CA VAL A 72 -10.44 15.11 -9.67
C VAL A 72 -10.21 16.61 -9.75
N GLN A 73 -11.25 17.36 -9.42
CA GLN A 73 -11.25 18.81 -9.43
C GLN A 73 -10.91 19.31 -8.04
N VAL A 74 -9.84 20.09 -7.91
CA VAL A 74 -9.37 20.59 -6.61
C VAL A 74 -9.36 22.12 -6.55
N SER A 75 -9.50 22.68 -5.36
CA SER A 75 -9.25 24.10 -5.08
C SER A 75 -8.41 24.25 -3.82
N ASN A 76 -7.62 25.32 -3.72
CA ASN A 76 -6.66 25.56 -2.63
C ASN A 76 -5.70 24.37 -2.37
N PHE A 77 -5.45 23.57 -3.40
CA PHE A 77 -4.64 22.37 -3.32
C PHE A 77 -3.87 22.16 -4.62
N GLN A 78 -2.60 21.78 -4.51
CA GLN A 78 -1.74 21.46 -5.63
C GLN A 78 -1.27 20.00 -5.53
N PHE A 79 -1.42 19.23 -6.61
CA PHE A 79 -0.73 17.95 -6.70
C PHE A 79 0.79 18.20 -6.76
N ALA A 80 1.53 17.56 -5.86
CA ALA A 80 2.98 17.72 -5.69
C ALA A 80 3.70 16.35 -5.57
N PRO A 81 3.61 15.47 -6.60
CA PRO A 81 4.23 14.14 -6.55
C PRO A 81 5.74 14.16 -6.30
N GLU A 82 6.42 15.22 -6.70
CA GLU A 82 7.85 15.45 -6.48
C GLU A 82 8.22 15.72 -5.01
N ARG A 83 7.22 15.97 -4.15
CA ARG A 83 7.40 16.29 -2.72
C ARG A 83 6.90 15.19 -1.77
N ILE A 84 6.50 14.04 -2.29
CA ILE A 84 6.03 12.91 -1.47
C ILE A 84 7.12 12.44 -0.50
N ASN A 85 6.71 12.03 0.71
CA ASN A 85 7.58 11.65 1.83
C ASN A 85 8.44 12.80 2.39
N THR A 86 8.05 14.05 2.15
CA THR A 86 8.66 15.22 2.78
C THR A 86 7.72 15.85 3.82
N GLN A 87 8.14 16.95 4.44
CA GLN A 87 7.32 17.69 5.40
C GLN A 87 5.98 18.09 4.78
N SER A 88 4.90 17.74 5.46
CA SER A 88 3.53 18.06 5.05
C SER A 88 3.19 19.53 5.21
N ILE A 89 2.49 20.08 4.22
CA ILE A 89 1.75 21.33 4.31
C ILE A 89 0.30 21.11 3.84
N PRO A 90 -0.68 21.90 4.31
CA PRO A 90 -2.10 21.67 4.02
C PRO A 90 -2.51 21.81 2.56
N THR A 91 -1.79 22.60 1.77
CA THR A 91 -2.22 23.04 0.43
C THR A 91 -1.60 22.25 -0.71
N GLU A 92 -0.90 21.15 -0.43
CA GLU A 92 -0.31 20.31 -1.48
C GLU A 92 -0.24 18.84 -1.06
N GLY A 93 -0.12 17.97 -2.06
CA GLY A 93 0.15 16.55 -1.85
C GLY A 93 -0.37 15.67 -2.97
N HIS A 94 -1.17 14.67 -2.61
CA HIS A 94 -1.76 13.71 -3.54
C HIS A 94 -3.17 13.34 -3.11
N ALA A 95 -3.87 12.54 -3.92
CA ALA A 95 -5.16 11.97 -3.53
C ALA A 95 -5.05 10.46 -3.37
N HIS A 96 -5.88 9.85 -2.52
CA HIS A 96 -6.08 8.40 -2.50
C HIS A 96 -7.40 8.06 -3.17
N LEU A 97 -7.39 7.04 -4.04
CA LEU A 97 -8.58 6.53 -4.71
C LEU A 97 -9.08 5.28 -3.99
N TYR A 98 -10.38 5.22 -3.75
CA TYR A 98 -11.08 4.07 -3.19
C TYR A 98 -12.25 3.68 -4.07
N ILE A 99 -12.50 2.37 -4.18
CA ILE A 99 -13.69 1.81 -4.82
C ILE A 99 -14.34 0.87 -3.82
N ASN A 100 -15.62 1.11 -3.51
CA ASN A 100 -16.39 0.33 -2.52
C ASN A 100 -15.65 0.19 -1.17
N GLY A 101 -15.01 1.28 -0.73
CA GLY A 101 -14.22 1.32 0.51
C GLY A 101 -12.82 0.70 0.41
N GLN A 102 -12.48 -0.02 -0.66
CA GLN A 102 -11.15 -0.58 -0.87
C GLN A 102 -10.22 0.46 -1.52
N LYS A 103 -9.03 0.66 -0.94
CA LYS A 103 -8.01 1.54 -1.49
C LYS A 103 -7.42 0.95 -2.77
N MET A 104 -7.51 1.69 -3.86
CA MET A 104 -6.98 1.30 -5.17
C MET A 104 -5.57 1.83 -5.39
N GLY A 105 -5.30 3.04 -4.92
CA GLY A 105 -3.98 3.66 -5.12
C GLY A 105 -3.93 5.14 -4.80
N ARG A 106 -2.85 5.77 -5.25
CA ARG A 106 -2.59 7.20 -5.14
C ARG A 106 -2.79 7.85 -6.51
N LEU A 107 -3.37 9.04 -6.53
CA LEU A 107 -3.49 9.89 -7.71
C LEU A 107 -2.57 11.09 -7.54
N TYR A 108 -1.72 11.30 -8.55
CA TYR A 108 -0.74 12.40 -8.58
C TYR A 108 -1.11 13.50 -9.57
N SER A 109 -2.31 13.44 -10.13
CA SER A 109 -2.82 14.40 -11.09
C SER A 109 -4.35 14.43 -11.03
N SER A 110 -4.94 15.40 -11.73
CA SER A 110 -6.38 15.59 -11.81
C SER A 110 -7.11 14.54 -12.64
N TRP A 111 -6.41 13.72 -13.43
CA TRP A 111 -7.04 12.75 -14.33
C TRP A 111 -6.52 11.35 -14.07
N TYR A 112 -7.44 10.39 -13.96
CA TYR A 112 -7.12 8.99 -13.78
C TYR A 112 -8.01 8.12 -14.65
N HIS A 113 -7.39 7.25 -15.43
CA HIS A 113 -8.11 6.23 -16.18
C HIS A 113 -8.42 5.04 -15.27
N LEU A 114 -9.71 4.80 -15.07
CA LEU A 114 -10.24 3.66 -14.34
C LEU A 114 -10.67 2.58 -15.34
N GLU A 115 -10.11 1.39 -15.20
CA GLU A 115 -10.49 0.25 -16.02
C GLU A 115 -11.99 -0.09 -15.88
N ALA A 116 -12.50 -0.88 -16.82
CA ALA A 116 -13.89 -1.33 -16.77
C ALA A 116 -14.20 -2.04 -15.45
N LEU A 117 -15.28 -1.61 -14.81
CA LEU A 117 -15.83 -2.27 -13.64
C LEU A 117 -16.93 -3.26 -14.06
N PRO A 118 -17.16 -4.33 -13.28
CA PRO A 118 -18.31 -5.21 -13.50
C PRO A 118 -19.65 -4.43 -13.48
N PRO A 119 -20.72 -4.98 -14.07
CA PRO A 119 -22.05 -4.41 -13.91
C PRO A 119 -22.46 -4.28 -12.44
N GLY A 120 -23.10 -3.17 -12.10
CA GLY A 120 -23.60 -2.87 -10.77
C GLY A 120 -23.21 -1.49 -10.24
N ARG A 121 -23.50 -1.28 -8.95
CA ARG A 121 -23.27 -0.03 -8.23
C ARG A 121 -21.88 -0.01 -7.62
N HIS A 122 -21.09 1.00 -7.96
CA HIS A 122 -19.76 1.23 -7.40
C HIS A 122 -19.68 2.61 -6.74
N GLU A 123 -19.25 2.66 -5.48
CA GLU A 123 -18.91 3.89 -4.79
C GLU A 123 -17.44 4.24 -5.07
N ILE A 124 -17.21 5.36 -5.76
CA ILE A 124 -15.88 5.89 -6.04
C ILE A 124 -15.62 7.04 -5.09
N LYS A 125 -14.58 6.94 -4.26
CA LYS A 125 -14.21 7.97 -3.29
C LYS A 125 -12.77 8.42 -3.51
N VAL A 126 -12.54 9.72 -3.41
CA VAL A 126 -11.22 10.32 -3.35
C VAL A 126 -11.06 11.11 -2.05
N THR A 127 -9.90 11.01 -1.42
CA THR A 127 -9.48 11.85 -0.28
C THR A 127 -8.27 12.68 -0.70
N LEU A 128 -8.14 13.90 -0.18
CA LEU A 128 -6.89 14.66 -0.31
C LEU A 128 -5.95 14.34 0.84
N ASN A 129 -4.68 14.18 0.51
CA ASN A 129 -3.64 13.70 1.41
C ASN A 129 -2.40 14.60 1.30
N ALA A 130 -1.79 14.90 2.44
CA ALA A 130 -0.54 15.64 2.47
C ALA A 130 0.66 14.77 2.03
N ASN A 131 1.83 15.39 1.88
CA ASN A 131 3.05 14.71 1.42
C ASN A 131 3.55 13.59 2.35
N GLY A 132 3.29 13.69 3.64
CA GLY A 132 3.55 12.70 4.67
C GLY A 132 2.49 11.58 4.75
N HIS A 133 1.56 11.53 3.79
CA HIS A 133 0.43 10.59 3.70
C HIS A 133 -0.66 10.80 4.74
N GLU A 134 -0.65 11.90 5.48
CA GLU A 134 -1.76 12.26 6.35
C GLU A 134 -3.03 12.55 5.55
N ASP A 135 -4.18 12.13 6.05
CA ASP A 135 -5.47 12.58 5.53
C ASP A 135 -5.67 14.06 5.90
N LEU A 136 -6.06 14.89 4.94
CA LEU A 136 -6.39 16.30 5.21
C LEU A 136 -7.78 16.41 5.82
N TYR A 137 -7.87 17.10 6.95
CA TYR A 137 -9.13 17.34 7.66
C TYR A 137 -9.33 18.83 7.90
N HIS A 138 -10.59 19.28 7.92
CA HIS A 138 -10.96 20.61 8.35
C HIS A 138 -12.25 20.55 9.17
N ASN A 139 -12.24 21.15 10.36
CA ASN A 139 -13.30 21.05 11.35
C ASN A 139 -13.65 19.59 11.69
N GLY A 140 -12.64 18.73 11.77
CA GLY A 140 -12.82 17.31 12.06
C GLY A 140 -13.53 16.51 10.95
N GLN A 141 -13.67 17.07 9.75
CA GLN A 141 -14.19 16.37 8.57
C GLN A 141 -13.08 16.15 7.53
N PRO A 142 -13.01 14.97 6.90
CA PRO A 142 -12.02 14.72 5.86
C PRO A 142 -12.33 15.56 4.62
N ILE A 143 -11.28 16.04 3.94
CA ILE A 143 -11.40 16.63 2.62
C ILE A 143 -11.51 15.49 1.59
N ALA A 144 -12.74 15.16 1.22
CA ALA A 144 -13.05 14.03 0.36
C ALA A 144 -14.21 14.32 -0.60
N ALA A 145 -14.30 13.54 -1.68
CA ALA A 145 -15.44 13.52 -2.59
C ALA A 145 -15.82 12.07 -2.90
N THR A 146 -17.12 11.81 -3.00
CA THR A 146 -17.67 10.49 -3.34
C THR A 146 -18.65 10.64 -4.48
N GLN A 147 -18.59 9.73 -5.45
CA GLN A 147 -19.56 9.59 -6.53
C GLN A 147 -20.00 8.14 -6.67
N ILE A 148 -21.28 7.94 -7.01
CA ILE A 148 -21.82 6.63 -7.36
C ILE A 148 -21.73 6.45 -8.87
N LEU A 149 -21.12 5.35 -9.28
CA LEU A 149 -21.05 4.88 -10.66
C LEU A 149 -21.93 3.65 -10.82
N GLU A 150 -22.97 3.77 -11.64
CA GLU A 150 -23.83 2.66 -12.04
C GLU A 150 -23.34 2.10 -13.38
N VAL A 151 -22.84 0.88 -13.38
CA VAL A 151 -22.42 0.17 -14.60
C VAL A 151 -23.58 -0.71 -15.06
N PRO A 152 -24.11 -0.52 -16.29
CA PRO A 152 -25.25 -1.28 -16.77
C PRO A 152 -24.90 -2.75 -16.98
N VAL A 153 -25.89 -3.62 -16.75
CA VAL A 153 -25.81 -5.03 -17.16
C VAL A 153 -25.96 -5.09 -18.68
N THR A 154 -24.90 -5.47 -19.39
CA THR A 154 -24.98 -5.83 -20.80
C THR A 154 -25.45 -7.27 -20.93
N ASN A 155 -26.70 -7.46 -21.38
CA ASN A 155 -27.15 -8.75 -21.88
C ASN A 155 -26.54 -8.95 -23.27
N HIS A 156 -25.74 -9.99 -23.44
CA HIS A 156 -25.24 -10.44 -24.74
C HIS A 156 -26.29 -11.26 -25.49
#